data_AF-A0A4R5MLM2-F1
#
_entry.id   AF-A0A4R5MLM2-F1
#
_cell.length_a   1.000
_cell.length_b   1.000
_cell.length_c   1.000
_cell.angle_alpha   90.00
_cell.angle_beta   90.00
_cell.angle_gamma   90.00
#
_symmetry.space_group_name_H-M   'P 1'
#
loop_
_entity.id
_entity.type
_entity.pdbx_description
1 polymer ?
#
loop_
_entity_poly.entity_id
_entity_poly.type
_entity_poly.pdbx_seq_one_letter_code
_entity_poly.pdbx_strand_id
1 'polypeptide(L)' 'MENENEEKLNSVLSEAYYSINCDYYLSYYLQYPSFVDKPEQDFLKSYFEIWKNGHYCKFDKSRLIIYK' A
#
# COMPACT_ATOMS: atom_id res chain seq x y z
N MET A 1 -19.07 -22.98 -11.27
CA MET A 1 -17.86 -22.73 -12.07
C MET A 1 -17.64 -21.25 -12.38
N GLU A 2 -18.48 -20.54 -13.14
CA GLU A 2 -18.27 -19.07 -13.35
C GLU A 2 -18.42 -18.27 -12.05
N ASN A 3 -19.48 -18.52 -11.29
CA ASN A 3 -19.74 -17.83 -10.01
C ASN A 3 -18.66 -18.10 -8.93
N GLU A 4 -18.08 -19.31 -8.91
CA GLU A 4 -17.02 -19.66 -7.94
C GLU A 4 -15.70 -18.94 -8.24
N ASN A 5 -15.41 -18.69 -9.53
CA ASN A 5 -14.24 -17.92 -9.94
C ASN A 5 -14.41 -16.44 -9.60
N GLU A 6 -15.63 -15.90 -9.75
CA GLU A 6 -15.95 -14.53 -9.38
C GLU A 6 -15.89 -14.31 -7.86
N GLU A 7 -16.47 -15.21 -7.05
CA GLU A 7 -16.37 -15.15 -5.59
C GLU A 7 -14.93 -15.22 -5.10
N LYS A 8 -14.12 -16.11 -5.70
CA LYS A 8 -12.70 -16.22 -5.39
C LYS A 8 -11.93 -14.95 -5.76
N LEU A 9 -12.22 -14.37 -6.93
CA LEU A 9 -11.62 -13.10 -7.34
C LEU A 9 -12.00 -11.97 -6.38
N ASN A 10 -13.29 -11.85 -6.04
CA ASN A 10 -13.80 -10.85 -5.09
C ASN A 10 -13.15 -10.99 -3.71
N SER A 11 -12.95 -12.22 -3.24
CA SER A 11 -12.25 -12.48 -1.98
C SER A 11 -10.79 -12.02 -2.05
N VAL A 12 -10.05 -12.39 -3.09
CA VAL A 12 -8.64 -11.98 -3.28
C VAL A 12 -8.50 -10.46 -3.35
N LEU A 13 -9.39 -9.80 -4.09
CA LEU A 13 -9.41 -8.35 -4.19
C LEU A 13 -9.76 -7.70 -2.86
N SER A 14 -10.73 -8.25 -2.13
CA SER A 14 -11.12 -7.74 -0.81
C SER A 14 -9.96 -7.79 0.19
N GLU A 15 -9.21 -8.89 0.22
CA GLU A 15 -8.01 -9.02 1.05
C GLU A 15 -6.91 -8.03 0.66
N ALA A 16 -6.70 -7.84 -0.65
CA ALA A 16 -5.72 -6.86 -1.14
C ALA A 16 -6.11 -5.42 -0.75
N TYR A 17 -7.38 -5.04 -0.94
CA TYR A 17 -7.88 -3.73 -0.57
C TYR A 17 -7.85 -3.51 0.95
N TYR A 18 -8.21 -4.53 1.74
CA TYR A 18 -8.10 -4.49 3.19
C TYR A 18 -6.66 -4.25 3.63
N SER A 19 -5.71 -5.00 3.07
CA SER A 19 -4.28 -4.87 3.38
C SER A 19 -3.73 -3.48 3.02
N ILE A 20 -4.12 -2.94 1.87
CA ILE A 20 -3.76 -1.55 1.47
C ILE A 20 -4.36 -0.54 2.46
N ASN A 21 -5.63 -0.72 2.85
CA ASN A 21 -6.29 0.19 3.78
C ASN A 21 -5.70 0.15 5.20
N CYS A 22 -5.16 -0.99 5.63
CA CYS A 22 -4.45 -1.12 6.90
C CYS A 22 -3.07 -0.45 6.91
N ASP A 23 -2.49 -0.17 5.74
CA ASP A 23 -1.22 0.54 5.60
C ASP A 23 -1.46 1.97 5.12
N TYR A 24 -1.54 2.90 6.07
CA TYR A 24 -1.81 4.30 5.77
C TYR A 24 -0.83 4.88 4.74
N TYR A 25 0.47 4.60 4.83
CA TYR A 25 1.46 5.16 3.92
C TYR A 25 1.31 4.63 2.50
N LEU A 26 1.03 3.33 2.36
CA LEU A 26 0.74 2.73 1.06
C LEU A 26 -0.55 3.31 0.46
N SER A 27 -1.60 3.44 1.27
CA SER A 27 -2.87 4.05 0.85
C SER A 27 -2.68 5.50 0.39
N TYR A 28 -1.90 6.30 1.12
CA TYR A 28 -1.56 7.67 0.74
C TYR A 28 -0.73 7.72 -0.55
N TYR A 29 0.22 6.80 -0.75
CA TYR A 29 1.03 6.73 -1.96
C TYR A 29 0.16 6.46 -3.21
N LEU A 30 -0.76 5.50 -3.13
CA LEU A 30 -1.64 5.14 -4.25
C LEU A 30 -2.59 6.28 -4.62
N GLN A 31 -2.97 7.10 -3.64
CA GLN A 31 -3.82 8.29 -3.83
C GLN A 31 -3.00 9.54 -4.15
N TYR A 32 -1.67 9.50 -4.08
CA TYR A 32 -0.83 10.69 -4.21
C TYR A 32 -1.08 11.53 -5.48
N PRO A 33 -1.35 10.93 -6.66
CA PRO A 33 -1.69 11.70 -7.86
C PRO A 33 -2.96 12.53 -7.76
N SER A 34 -3.88 12.22 -6.84
CA SER A 34 -5.15 12.92 -6.69
C SER A 34 -5.11 14.08 -5.68
N PHE A 35 -4.06 14.20 -4.86
CA PHE A 35 -3.98 15.31 -3.90
C PHE A 35 -3.62 16.62 -4.59
N VAL A 36 -4.41 17.64 -4.29
CA VAL A 36 -4.26 19.00 -4.84
C VAL A 36 -3.19 19.78 -4.06
N ASP A 37 -3.15 19.63 -2.74
CA ASP A 37 -2.15 20.26 -1.87
C ASP A 37 -1.16 19.20 -1.37
N LYS A 38 -0.03 19.10 -2.07
CA LYS A 38 1.04 18.13 -1.77
C LYS A 38 2.41 18.68 -2.15
N PRO A 39 3.49 18.22 -1.49
CA PRO A 39 4.85 18.52 -1.92
C PRO A 39 5.08 18.09 -3.38
N GLU A 40 5.97 18.80 -4.09
CA GLU A 40 6.40 18.41 -5.43
C GLU A 40 7.14 17.06 -5.40
N GLN A 41 7.96 16.86 -4.38
CA GLN A 41 8.64 15.60 -4.12
C GLN A 41 7.69 14.58 -3.48
N ASP A 42 7.47 13.46 -4.17
CA ASP A 42 6.80 12.30 -3.60
C ASP A 42 7.72 11.57 -2.61
N PHE A 43 7.61 11.94 -1.33
CA PHE A 43 8.36 11.33 -0.24
C PHE A 43 7.88 9.91 0.10
N LEU A 44 6.70 9.50 -0.37
CA LEU A 44 6.15 8.16 -0.15
C LEU A 44 6.66 7.15 -1.17
N LYS A 45 7.21 7.59 -2.29
CA LYS A 45 7.80 6.71 -3.31
C LYS A 45 8.80 5.71 -2.74
N SER A 46 9.69 6.14 -1.85
CA SER A 46 10.67 5.24 -1.22
C SER A 46 10.01 4.17 -0.35
N TYR A 47 8.90 4.50 0.33
CA TYR A 47 8.11 3.53 1.09
C TYR A 47 7.49 2.48 0.15
N PHE A 48 6.90 2.92 -0.96
CA PHE A 48 6.31 2.03 -1.94
C PHE A 48 7.32 1.07 -2.58
N GLU A 49 8.52 1.55 -2.92
CA GLU A 49 9.57 0.67 -3.49
C GLU A 49 9.99 -0.43 -2.50
N ILE A 50 10.01 -0.15 -1.19
CA ILE A 50 10.27 -1.19 -0.17
C ILE A 50 9.14 -2.22 -0.16
N TRP A 51 7.88 -1.76 -0.08
CA TRP A 51 6.70 -2.64 -0.11
C TRP A 51 6.66 -3.52 -1.37
N LYS A 52 6.94 -2.94 -2.53
CA LYS A 52 6.97 -3.63 -3.83
C LYS A 52 8.01 -4.76 -3.89
N ASN A 53 9.10 -4.64 -3.13
CA ASN A 53 10.10 -5.70 -2.99
C ASN A 53 9.71 -6.79 -1.98
N GLY A 54 8.48 -6.76 -1.45
CA GLY A 54 7.97 -7.74 -0.49
C GLY A 54 8.41 -7.48 0.96
N HIS A 55 8.90 -6.28 1.25
CA HIS A 55 9.32 -5.90 2.60
C HIS A 55 8.21 -5.12 3.31
N TYR A 56 8.00 -5.45 4.59
CA TYR A 56 7.19 -4.61 5.47
C TYR A 56 8.07 -3.56 6.12
N CYS A 57 7.58 -2.33 6.34
CA CYS A 57 8.34 -1.34 7.07
C CYS A 57 7.48 -0.47 7.98
N LYS A 58 8.11 0.06 9.03
CA LYS A 58 7.47 0.88 10.06
C LYS A 58 8.36 2.08 10.36
N PHE A 59 7.74 3.25 10.45
CA PHE A 59 8.38 4.41 11.05
C PHE A 59 8.31 4.31 12.58
N ASP A 60 9.47 4.37 13.23
CA ASP A 60 9.62 4.47 14.69
C ASP A 60 10.49 5.67 15.03
N LYS A 61 9.86 6.75 15.52
CA LYS A 61 10.51 8.03 15.80
C LYS A 61 11.23 8.58 14.55
N SER A 62 12.57 8.57 14.56
CA SER A 62 13.42 9.03 13.47
C SER A 62 14.00 7.88 12.63
N ARG A 63 13.49 6.65 12.78
CA ARG A 63 13.99 5.45 12.13
C ARG A 63 12.93 4.83 11.23
N LEU A 64 13.36 4.35 10.08
CA LEU A 64 12.60 3.40 9.27
C LEU A 64 13.12 2.00 9.59
N ILE A 65 12.25 1.13 10.11
CA ILE A 65 12.56 -0.27 10.39
C ILE A 65 11.98 -1.10 9.26
N ILE A 66 12.81 -1.93 8.63
CA ILE A 66 12.42 -2.81 7.52
C ILE A 66 12.45 -4.25 8.01
N TYR A 67 11.37 -4.98 7.75
CA TYR A 67 11.18 -6.38 8.06
C TYR A 67 11.23 -7.22 6.78
N LYS A 68 11.51 -8.52 6.95
CA LYS A 68 11.52 -9.51 5.88
C LYS A 68 10.53 -10.62 6.20
#